data_AF-A0A956IJE2-F1
#
_entry.id   AF-A0A956IJE2-F1
#
_cell.length_a   1.000
_cell.length_b   1.000
_cell.length_c   1.000
_cell.angle_alpha   90.00
_cell.angle_beta   90.00
_cell.angle_gamma   90.00
#
_symmetry.space_group_name_H-M   'P 1'
#
loop_
_entity.id
_entity.type
_entity.pdbx_description
1 polymer ?
#
loop_
_entity_poly.entity_id
_entity_poly.type
_entity_poly.pdbx_seq_one_letter_code
_entity_poly.pdbx_strand_id
1 'polypeptide(L)'
;HLKALLDKVLTDSRWDLKFIGMQIIIEGLALAAFRTVRMSTLDPLLADIIELVVRDEARHVAFGVNYLEQFVKSLSEEEREERARFAYEACVVMRERLVPTDVFEHWGWDVAEARKVFLEATIMQQFRQLLFTRVIPNLRRVGLLTDGVRPLYDELGLLQFENLVDDGSIDWAALEQTG
;
A
#
# COMPACT_ATOMS: atom_id res chain seq x y z
N HIS A 1 6.70 -18.76 -3.44
CA HIS A 1 6.04 -18.28 -2.20
C HIS A 1 5.23 -17.00 -2.41
N LEU A 2 5.78 -15.99 -3.07
CA LEU A 2 5.16 -14.68 -3.36
C LEU A 2 3.94 -14.71 -4.29
N LYS A 3 4.01 -15.48 -5.39
CA LYS A 3 2.85 -15.76 -6.24
C LYS A 3 1.71 -16.41 -5.45
N ALA A 4 2.03 -17.26 -4.47
CA ALA A 4 1.03 -17.95 -3.68
C ALA A 4 0.27 -17.01 -2.73
N LEU A 5 0.86 -15.92 -2.25
CA LEU A 5 0.19 -14.97 -1.35
C LEU A 5 -0.65 -13.96 -2.14
N LEU A 6 -0.15 -13.49 -3.29
CA LEU A 6 -0.95 -12.69 -4.22
C LEU A 6 -2.10 -13.52 -4.83
N ASP A 7 -1.83 -14.77 -5.23
CA ASP A 7 -2.86 -15.72 -5.65
C ASP A 7 -3.81 -15.98 -4.48
N LYS A 8 -3.35 -16.11 -3.23
CA LYS A 8 -4.24 -16.27 -2.08
C LYS A 8 -5.12 -15.03 -1.88
N VAL A 9 -4.57 -13.81 -1.97
CA VAL A 9 -5.34 -12.55 -1.89
C VAL A 9 -6.38 -12.48 -3.01
N LEU A 10 -6.00 -12.84 -4.24
CA LEU A 10 -6.84 -12.73 -5.42
C LEU A 10 -7.85 -13.88 -5.58
N THR A 11 -7.53 -15.07 -5.05
CA THR A 11 -8.36 -16.28 -5.14
C THR A 11 -9.15 -16.58 -3.87
N ASP A 12 -8.95 -15.85 -2.77
CA ASP A 12 -9.82 -15.98 -1.59
C ASP A 12 -11.27 -15.67 -1.99
N SER A 13 -12.22 -16.47 -1.49
CA SER A 13 -13.64 -16.26 -1.79
C SER A 13 -14.20 -15.04 -1.05
N ARG A 14 -13.53 -14.60 0.01
CA ARG A 14 -13.94 -13.48 0.86
C ARG A 14 -13.60 -12.15 0.20
N TRP A 15 -14.63 -11.35 -0.04
CA TRP A 15 -14.51 -10.08 -0.74
C TRP A 15 -13.68 -9.06 0.06
N ASP A 16 -13.75 -9.09 1.39
CA ASP A 16 -13.08 -8.16 2.29
C ASP A 16 -11.56 -8.32 2.25
N LEU A 17 -11.06 -9.56 2.11
CA LEU A 17 -9.62 -9.79 1.93
C LEU A 17 -9.10 -9.28 0.59
N LYS A 18 -9.91 -9.35 -0.47
CA LYS A 18 -9.57 -8.73 -1.76
C LYS A 18 -9.46 -7.22 -1.61
N PHE A 19 -10.38 -6.61 -0.88
CA PHE A 19 -10.39 -5.17 -0.64
C PHE A 19 -9.21 -4.72 0.21
N ILE A 20 -8.87 -5.47 1.25
CA ILE A 20 -7.68 -5.20 2.07
C ILE A 20 -6.42 -5.31 1.22
N GLY A 21 -6.27 -6.39 0.45
CA GLY A 21 -5.06 -6.65 -0.33
C GLY A 21 -4.89 -5.70 -1.52
N MET A 22 -5.94 -5.54 -2.34
CA MET A 22 -5.86 -4.74 -3.56
C MET A 22 -6.06 -3.25 -3.27
N GLN A 23 -7.22 -2.86 -2.75
CA GLN A 23 -7.60 -1.45 -2.61
C GLN A 23 -6.81 -0.72 -1.51
N ILE A 24 -6.57 -1.35 -0.36
CA ILE A 24 -5.84 -0.66 0.71
C ILE A 24 -4.32 -0.76 0.52
N ILE A 25 -3.81 -1.94 0.20
CA ILE A 25 -2.37 -2.20 0.18
C ILE A 25 -1.77 -1.95 -1.21
N ILE A 26 -2.17 -2.68 -2.24
CA ILE A 26 -1.54 -2.58 -3.57
C ILE A 26 -1.77 -1.18 -4.18
N GLU A 27 -3.01 -0.74 -4.27
CA GLU A 27 -3.37 0.56 -4.84
C GLU A 27 -2.86 1.72 -3.97
N GLY A 28 -2.90 1.59 -2.64
CA GLY A 28 -2.32 2.57 -1.71
C GLY A 28 -0.81 2.78 -1.91
N LEU A 29 -0.06 1.69 -2.10
CA LEU A 29 1.38 1.76 -2.45
C LEU A 29 1.58 2.37 -3.84
N ALA A 30 0.78 1.96 -4.83
CA ALA A 30 0.87 2.46 -6.20
C ALA A 30 0.62 3.97 -6.26
N LEU A 31 -0.38 4.48 -5.54
CA LEU A 31 -0.68 5.91 -5.42
C LEU A 31 0.51 6.70 -4.88
N ALA A 32 1.17 6.21 -3.83
CA ALA A 32 2.34 6.87 -3.28
C ALA A 32 3.53 6.87 -4.27
N ALA A 33 3.72 5.77 -5.01
CA ALA A 33 4.74 5.67 -6.05
C ALA A 33 4.45 6.65 -7.20
N PHE A 34 3.23 6.63 -7.74
CA PHE A 34 2.81 7.50 -8.84
C PHE A 34 2.91 8.98 -8.48
N ARG A 35 2.52 9.37 -7.26
CA ARG A 35 2.72 10.76 -6.79
C ARG A 35 4.20 11.15 -6.76
N THR A 36 5.08 10.23 -6.37
CA THR A 36 6.53 10.47 -6.40
C THR A 36 7.04 10.70 -7.82
N VAL A 37 6.58 9.90 -8.78
CA VAL A 37 6.95 10.06 -10.20
C VAL A 37 6.38 11.36 -10.76
N ARG A 38 5.13 11.71 -10.44
CA ARG A 38 4.51 12.98 -10.87
C ARG A 38 5.29 14.19 -10.39
N MET A 39 5.83 14.15 -9.16
CA MET A 39 6.61 15.26 -8.58
C MET A 39 8.01 15.39 -9.19
N SER A 40 8.56 14.34 -9.80
CA SER A 40 9.95 14.32 -10.30
C SER A 40 10.08 14.31 -11.82
N THR A 41 9.02 13.94 -12.55
CA THR A 41 9.04 13.91 -14.02
C THR A 41 9.17 15.33 -14.61
N LEU A 42 9.96 15.44 -15.68
CA LEU A 42 10.08 16.65 -16.49
C LEU A 42 9.18 16.62 -17.74
N ASP A 43 8.62 15.45 -18.07
CA ASP A 43 7.72 15.26 -19.20
C ASP A 43 6.28 15.64 -18.81
N PRO A 44 5.69 16.69 -19.41
CA PRO A 44 4.34 17.14 -19.09
C PRO A 44 3.26 16.09 -19.41
N LEU A 45 3.41 15.34 -20.51
CA LEU A 45 2.44 14.31 -20.89
C LEU A 45 2.45 13.16 -19.88
N LEU A 46 3.64 12.75 -19.44
CA LEU A 46 3.74 11.73 -18.40
C LEU A 46 3.11 12.22 -17.08
N ALA A 47 3.30 13.48 -16.71
CA ALA A 47 2.69 14.06 -15.53
C ALA A 47 1.15 14.02 -15.60
N ASP A 48 0.58 14.36 -16.75
CA ASP A 48 -0.87 14.35 -16.98
C ASP A 48 -1.45 12.94 -16.95
N ILE A 49 -0.79 11.97 -17.60
CA ILE A 49 -1.20 10.56 -17.56
C ILE A 49 -1.19 10.03 -16.12
N ILE A 50 -0.11 10.29 -15.39
CA ILE A 50 -0.01 9.86 -13.99
C ILE A 50 -1.10 10.51 -13.14
N GLU A 51 -1.44 11.77 -13.39
CA GLU A 51 -2.52 12.42 -12.66
C GLU A 51 -3.88 11.76 -12.90
N LEU A 52 -4.17 11.36 -14.14
CA LEU A 52 -5.40 10.63 -14.45
C LEU A 52 -5.45 9.27 -13.73
N VAL A 53 -4.34 8.53 -13.71
CA VAL A 53 -4.23 7.26 -12.97
C VAL A 53 -4.42 7.49 -11.47
N VAL A 54 -3.75 8.50 -10.89
CA VAL A 54 -3.86 8.82 -9.47
C VAL A 54 -5.30 9.16 -9.08
N ARG A 55 -6.04 9.86 -9.94
CA ARG A 55 -7.46 10.18 -9.69
C ARG A 55 -8.33 8.92 -9.69
N ASP A 56 -8.08 7.99 -10.60
CA ASP A 56 -8.85 6.75 -10.70
C ASP A 56 -8.58 5.83 -9.51
N GLU A 57 -7.31 5.56 -9.22
CA GLU A 57 -6.96 4.67 -8.11
C GLU A 57 -7.33 5.28 -6.75
N ALA A 58 -7.30 6.61 -6.59
CA ALA A 58 -7.79 7.25 -5.37
C ALA A 58 -9.28 6.96 -5.12
N ARG A 59 -10.09 6.81 -6.18
CA ARG A 59 -11.49 6.38 -6.05
C ARG A 59 -11.55 4.93 -5.57
N HIS A 60 -10.79 4.02 -6.17
CA HIS A 60 -10.77 2.61 -5.77
C HIS A 60 -10.36 2.42 -4.30
N VAL A 61 -9.33 3.13 -3.84
CA VAL A 61 -8.92 3.12 -2.42
C VAL A 61 -10.04 3.65 -1.52
N ALA A 62 -10.63 4.80 -1.84
CA ALA A 62 -11.71 5.38 -1.04
C ALA A 62 -12.95 4.49 -0.97
N PHE A 63 -13.34 3.85 -2.08
CA PHE A 63 -14.38 2.83 -2.09
C PHE A 63 -14.01 1.67 -1.16
N GLY A 64 -12.78 1.18 -1.25
CA GLY A 64 -12.25 0.13 -0.38
C GLY A 64 -12.38 0.48 1.10
N VAL A 65 -11.91 1.66 1.50
CA VAL A 65 -11.96 2.16 2.88
C VAL A 65 -13.40 2.24 3.38
N ASN A 66 -14.31 2.86 2.62
CA ASN A 66 -15.68 3.10 3.07
C ASN A 66 -16.48 1.80 3.28
N TYR A 67 -16.32 0.81 2.39
CA TYR A 67 -16.99 -0.48 2.54
C TYR A 67 -16.39 -1.34 3.65
N LEU A 68 -15.06 -1.35 3.76
CA LEU A 68 -14.36 -2.09 4.82
C LEU A 68 -14.65 -1.50 6.20
N GLU A 69 -14.74 -0.18 6.34
CA GLU A 69 -14.96 0.44 7.65
C GLU A 69 -16.25 -0.05 8.31
N GLN A 70 -17.34 -0.14 7.56
CA GLN A 70 -18.61 -0.62 8.11
C GLN A 70 -18.57 -2.13 8.36
N PHE A 71 -17.98 -2.88 7.44
CA PHE A 71 -17.89 -4.33 7.55
C PHE A 71 -17.03 -4.79 8.73
N VAL A 72 -15.84 -4.20 8.90
CA VAL A 72 -14.91 -4.56 9.98
C VAL A 72 -15.52 -4.30 11.36
N LYS A 73 -16.37 -3.28 11.51
CA LYS A 73 -17.11 -3.02 12.76
C LYS A 73 -18.14 -4.11 13.09
N SER A 74 -18.58 -4.89 12.11
CA SER A 74 -19.53 -5.99 12.29
C SER A 74 -18.86 -7.33 12.63
N LEU A 75 -17.54 -7.42 12.48
CA LEU A 75 -16.78 -8.63 12.77
C LEU A 75 -16.61 -8.87 14.27
N SER A 76 -16.49 -10.14 14.65
CA SER A 76 -15.98 -10.49 15.98
C SER A 76 -14.52 -10.05 16.15
N GLU A 77 -14.06 -10.00 17.39
CA GLU A 77 -12.67 -9.64 17.70
C GLU A 77 -11.67 -10.60 17.04
N GLU A 78 -11.98 -11.90 17.03
CA GLU A 78 -11.14 -12.93 16.41
C GLU A 78 -11.06 -12.75 14.88
N GLU A 79 -12.19 -12.52 14.22
CA GLU A 79 -12.22 -12.27 12.77
C GLU A 79 -11.50 -10.98 12.40
N ARG A 80 -11.70 -9.91 13.17
CA ARG A 80 -11.00 -8.63 12.96
C ARG A 80 -9.48 -8.81 13.07
N GLU A 81 -9.03 -9.57 14.07
CA GLU A 81 -7.62 -9.86 14.26
C GLU A 81 -7.06 -10.74 13.12
N GLU A 82 -7.84 -11.70 12.59
CA GLU A 82 -7.47 -12.45 11.39
C GLU A 82 -7.21 -11.51 10.20
N ARG A 83 -8.08 -10.51 9.99
CA ARG A 83 -7.93 -9.51 8.91
C ARG A 83 -6.74 -8.60 9.14
N ALA A 84 -6.51 -8.20 10.38
CA ALA A 84 -5.36 -7.39 10.77
C ALA A 84 -4.04 -8.12 10.47
N ARG A 85 -3.93 -9.40 10.83
CA ARG A 85 -2.75 -10.23 10.49
C ARG A 85 -2.58 -10.39 9.00
N PHE A 86 -3.66 -10.64 8.26
CA PHE A 86 -3.61 -10.71 6.80
C PHE A 86 -3.08 -9.41 6.19
N ALA A 87 -3.57 -8.25 6.65
CA ALA A 87 -3.10 -6.94 6.19
C ALA A 87 -1.60 -6.74 6.47
N TYR A 88 -1.14 -7.16 7.65
CA TYR A 88 0.27 -7.12 8.02
C TYR A 88 1.13 -8.00 7.11
N GLU A 89 0.75 -9.27 6.92
CA GLU A 89 1.47 -10.20 6.03
C GLU A 89 1.56 -9.65 4.60
N ALA A 90 0.47 -9.11 4.09
CA ALA A 90 0.44 -8.48 2.78
C ALA A 90 1.38 -7.26 2.71
N CYS A 91 1.45 -6.42 3.75
CA CYS A 91 2.40 -5.31 3.82
C CYS A 91 3.86 -5.79 3.81
N VAL A 92 4.20 -6.83 4.56
CA VAL A 92 5.56 -7.42 4.58
C VAL A 92 5.95 -7.91 3.19
N VAL A 93 5.04 -8.64 2.54
CA VAL A 93 5.25 -9.18 1.19
C VAL A 93 5.44 -8.06 0.16
N MET A 94 4.61 -7.03 0.22
CA MET A 94 4.72 -5.90 -0.71
C MET A 94 5.99 -5.07 -0.46
N ARG A 95 6.40 -4.90 0.78
CA ARG A 95 7.66 -4.23 1.14
C ARG A 95 8.89 -4.95 0.58
N GLU A 96 8.81 -6.27 0.45
CA GLU A 96 9.85 -7.13 -0.13
C GLU A 96 9.88 -7.06 -1.66
N ARG A 97 8.71 -6.96 -2.31
CA ARG A 97 8.55 -6.80 -3.78
C ARG A 97 9.20 -5.55 -4.36
N LEU A 98 9.45 -4.53 -3.53
CA LEU A 98 10.08 -3.27 -3.96
C LEU A 98 11.57 -3.42 -4.28
N VAL A 99 12.17 -4.57 -3.99
CA VAL A 99 13.54 -4.89 -4.40
C VAL A 99 13.51 -5.48 -5.81
N PRO A 100 14.11 -4.84 -6.82
CA PRO A 100 14.00 -5.26 -8.21
C PRO A 100 14.98 -6.39 -8.54
N THR A 101 14.83 -7.56 -7.90
CA THR A 101 15.72 -8.72 -8.07
C THR A 101 15.79 -9.18 -9.52
N ASP A 102 14.67 -9.18 -10.24
CA ASP A 102 14.60 -9.60 -11.64
C ASP A 102 15.44 -8.68 -12.54
N VAL A 103 15.57 -7.40 -12.19
CA VAL A 103 16.43 -6.44 -12.88
C VAL A 103 17.90 -6.78 -12.61
N PHE A 104 18.26 -7.08 -11.36
CA PHE A 104 19.63 -7.48 -11.01
C PHE A 104 20.03 -8.75 -11.79
N GLU A 105 19.16 -9.75 -11.85
CA GLU A 105 19.36 -10.98 -12.61
C GLU A 105 19.51 -10.71 -14.11
N HIS A 106 18.63 -9.89 -14.69
CA HIS A 106 18.67 -9.56 -16.12
C HIS A 106 20.00 -8.93 -16.55
N TRP A 107 20.59 -8.08 -15.71
CA TRP A 107 21.86 -7.43 -15.98
C TRP A 107 23.09 -8.24 -15.51
N GLY A 108 22.88 -9.47 -15.03
CA GLY A 108 23.95 -10.38 -14.61
C GLY A 108 24.65 -9.95 -13.32
N TRP A 109 23.99 -9.17 -12.46
CA TRP A 109 24.54 -8.76 -11.18
C TRP A 109 24.39 -9.88 -10.14
N ASP A 110 25.29 -9.90 -9.15
CA ASP A 110 25.09 -10.74 -7.97
C ASP A 110 23.87 -10.23 -7.20
N VAL A 111 22.81 -11.05 -7.14
CA VAL A 111 21.51 -10.65 -6.56
C VAL A 111 21.64 -10.34 -5.08
N ALA A 112 22.46 -11.09 -4.33
CA ALA A 112 22.60 -10.91 -2.89
C ALA A 112 23.35 -9.62 -2.57
N GLU A 113 24.43 -9.34 -3.28
CA GLU A 113 25.21 -8.11 -3.17
C GLU A 113 24.40 -6.89 -3.63
N ALA A 114 23.79 -6.96 -4.82
CA ALA A 114 22.98 -5.87 -5.37
C ALA A 114 21.80 -5.54 -4.44
N ARG A 115 21.13 -6.56 -3.89
CA ARG A 115 20.08 -6.38 -2.88
C ARG A 115 20.61 -5.67 -1.63
N LYS A 116 21.77 -6.07 -1.11
CA LYS A 116 22.35 -5.44 0.08
C LYS A 116 22.58 -3.95 -0.17
N VAL A 117 23.26 -3.62 -1.28
CA VAL A 117 23.51 -2.21 -1.67
C VAL A 117 22.20 -1.44 -1.84
N PHE A 118 21.20 -2.04 -2.50
CA PHE A 118 19.89 -1.43 -2.69
C PHE A 118 19.18 -1.14 -1.37
N LEU A 119 19.23 -2.06 -0.40
CA LEU A 119 18.59 -1.92 0.91
C LEU A 119 19.32 -0.95 1.84
N GLU A 120 20.63 -0.77 1.67
CA GLU A 120 21.46 0.18 2.42
C GLU A 120 21.35 1.60 1.88
N ALA A 121 20.96 1.78 0.61
CA ALA A 121 20.81 3.09 0.00
C ALA A 121 19.71 3.93 0.70
N THR A 122 20.10 5.07 1.28
CA THR A 122 19.21 5.95 2.04
C THR A 122 17.96 6.36 1.25
N ILE A 123 18.12 6.68 -0.03
CA ILE A 123 17.00 7.07 -0.90
C ILE A 123 15.99 5.93 -1.08
N MET A 124 16.44 4.68 -1.14
CA MET A 124 15.57 3.51 -1.24
C MET A 124 14.89 3.20 0.09
N GLN A 125 15.57 3.42 1.22
CA GLN A 125 14.94 3.32 2.54
C GLN A 125 13.82 4.34 2.71
N GLN A 126 14.07 5.60 2.34
CA GLN A 126 13.07 6.67 2.38
C GLN A 126 11.91 6.40 1.42
N PHE A 127 12.18 5.98 0.18
CA PHE A 127 11.14 5.65 -0.79
C PHE A 127 10.26 4.50 -0.28
N ARG A 128 10.85 3.42 0.24
CA ARG A 128 10.09 2.30 0.80
C ARG A 128 9.21 2.71 1.97
N GLN A 129 9.64 3.65 2.81
CA GLN A 129 8.80 4.19 3.88
C GLN A 129 7.66 5.05 3.33
N LEU A 130 7.97 5.94 2.38
CA LEU A 130 6.99 6.84 1.75
C LEU A 130 5.80 6.07 1.16
N LEU A 131 6.03 4.88 0.60
CA LEU A 131 4.98 4.08 0.00
C LEU A 131 3.86 3.68 0.99
N PHE A 132 4.19 3.54 2.28
CA PHE A 132 3.21 3.15 3.30
C PHE A 132 2.46 4.33 3.93
N THR A 133 2.77 5.57 3.53
CA THR A 133 2.12 6.78 4.08
C THR A 133 0.61 6.84 3.87
N ARG A 134 0.08 6.11 2.88
CA ARG A 134 -1.36 5.95 2.65
C ARG A 134 -1.96 4.67 3.24
N VAL A 135 -1.17 3.60 3.27
CA VAL A 135 -1.63 2.29 3.74
C VAL A 135 -1.95 2.32 5.24
N ILE A 136 -1.04 2.82 6.08
CA ILE A 136 -1.20 2.76 7.55
C ILE A 136 -2.39 3.59 8.06
N PRO A 137 -2.61 4.85 7.60
CA PRO A 137 -3.82 5.60 7.94
C PRO A 137 -5.11 4.87 7.57
N ASN A 138 -5.15 4.30 6.36
CA ASN A 138 -6.34 3.59 5.89
C ASN A 138 -6.60 2.32 6.71
N LEU A 139 -5.57 1.54 7.06
CA LEU A 139 -5.70 0.39 7.96
C LEU A 139 -6.22 0.78 9.35
N ARG A 140 -5.76 1.91 9.90
CA ARG A 140 -6.31 2.46 11.14
C ARG A 140 -7.78 2.86 10.97
N ARG A 141 -8.09 3.59 9.90
CA ARG A 141 -9.44 4.09 9.58
C ARG A 141 -10.46 2.96 9.51
N VAL A 142 -10.11 1.84 8.87
CA VAL A 142 -10.99 0.67 8.76
C VAL A 142 -11.02 -0.19 10.02
N GLY A 143 -10.14 0.06 11.01
CA GLY A 143 -10.10 -0.69 12.27
C GLY A 143 -9.24 -1.96 12.24
N LEU A 144 -8.29 -2.05 11.31
CA LEU A 144 -7.38 -3.20 11.16
C LEU A 144 -5.97 -2.96 11.75
N LEU A 145 -5.70 -1.76 12.28
CA LEU A 145 -4.52 -1.49 13.09
C LEU A 145 -4.79 -1.86 14.56
N THR A 146 -4.98 -3.16 14.82
CA THR A 146 -5.29 -3.70 16.15
C THR A 146 -4.07 -3.70 17.07
N ASP A 147 -4.30 -3.82 18.38
CA ASP A 147 -3.21 -3.88 19.37
C ASP A 147 -2.30 -5.11 19.15
N GLY A 148 -2.82 -6.18 18.55
CA GLY A 148 -2.04 -7.38 18.21
C GLY A 148 -1.02 -7.18 17.09
N VAL A 149 -1.32 -6.32 16.10
CA VAL A 149 -0.42 -6.08 14.95
C VAL A 149 0.35 -4.76 15.05
N ARG A 150 -0.07 -3.83 15.91
CA ARG A 150 0.61 -2.54 16.12
C ARG A 150 2.12 -2.66 16.40
N PRO A 151 2.58 -3.53 17.32
CA PRO A 151 4.00 -3.73 17.57
C PRO A 151 4.76 -4.20 16.33
N LEU A 152 4.13 -5.01 15.48
CA LEU A 152 4.74 -5.51 14.25
C LEU A 152 4.95 -4.40 13.23
N TYR A 153 4.01 -3.47 13.11
CA TYR A 153 4.17 -2.28 12.27
C TYR A 153 5.21 -1.29 12.83
N ASP A 154 5.38 -1.23 14.15
CA ASP A 154 6.42 -0.43 14.80
C ASP A 154 7.82 -0.97 14.50
N GLU A 155 8.01 -2.29 14.58
CA GLU A 155 9.26 -2.97 14.19
C GLU A 155 9.66 -2.70 12.72
N LEU A 156 8.67 -2.53 11.84
CA LEU A 156 8.89 -2.15 10.45
C LEU A 156 9.15 -0.64 10.24
N GLY A 157 9.03 0.16 11.29
CA GLY A 157 9.13 1.62 11.26
C GLY A 157 7.98 2.29 10.51
N LEU A 158 6.80 1.65 10.44
CA LEU A 158 5.65 2.15 9.68
C LEU A 158 4.61 2.85 10.56
N LEU A 159 4.62 2.59 11.88
CA LEU A 159 3.63 3.14 12.81
C LEU A 159 3.68 4.69 12.89
N GLN A 160 4.82 5.30 12.56
CA GLN A 160 4.99 6.76 12.46
C GLN A 160 3.96 7.44 11.53
N PHE A 161 3.35 6.70 10.60
CA PHE A 161 2.37 7.22 9.65
C PHE A 161 0.91 7.14 10.12
N GLU A 162 0.62 6.56 11.29
CA GLU A 162 -0.76 6.25 11.70
C GLU A 162 -1.68 7.45 11.89
N ASN A 163 -1.13 8.67 12.00
CA ASN A 163 -1.87 9.91 12.19
C ASN A 163 -1.93 10.78 10.92
N LEU A 164 -1.44 10.28 9.78
CA LEU A 164 -1.59 10.98 8.50
C LEU A 164 -3.04 10.92 8.00
N VAL A 165 -3.37 11.76 7.02
CA VAL A 165 -4.70 11.85 6.41
C VAL A 165 -5.01 10.56 5.63
N ASP A 166 -6.16 9.96 5.93
CA ASP A 166 -6.72 8.80 5.23
C ASP A 166 -7.55 9.18 4.00
N ASP A 167 -7.81 8.20 3.14
CA ASP A 167 -8.51 8.38 1.86
C ASP A 167 -10.05 8.28 1.98
N GLY A 168 -10.60 8.09 3.18
CA GLY A 168 -12.05 8.05 3.41
C GLY A 168 -12.73 9.43 3.35
N SER A 169 -11.94 10.51 3.36
CA SER A 169 -12.42 11.91 3.43
C SER A 169 -12.11 12.74 2.19
N ILE A 170 -11.78 12.11 1.06
CA ILE A 170 -11.49 12.81 -0.20
C ILE A 170 -12.64 13.76 -0.55
N ASP A 171 -12.33 15.06 -0.62
CA ASP A 171 -13.25 16.09 -1.10
C ASP A 171 -13.43 15.92 -2.62
N TRP A 172 -14.48 15.19 -2.97
CA TRP A 172 -14.85 14.88 -4.35
C TRP A 172 -15.05 16.14 -5.21
N ALA A 173 -15.53 17.23 -4.61
CA ALA A 173 -15.74 18.50 -5.31
C ALA A 173 -14.42 19.16 -5.73
N ALA A 174 -13.33 18.93 -5.00
CA ALA A 174 -12.00 19.43 -5.35
C ALA A 174 -11.33 18.64 -6.49
N LEU A 175 -11.66 17.34 -6.63
CA LEU A 175 -11.13 16.50 -7.72
C LEU A 175 -11.86 16.70 -9.06
N GLU A 176 -13.12 17.13 -9.04
CA GLU A 176 -13.92 17.41 -10.24
C GLU A 176 -13.65 18.80 -10.86
N GLN A 177 -13.17 19.77 -10.07
CA GLN A 177 -13.03 21.18 -10.52
C GLN A 177 -11.75 21.52 -11.31
N THR A 178 -10.89 20.54 -11.60
CA THR A 178 -9.66 20.75 -12.41
C THR A 178 -9.74 20.11 -13.79
N GLY A 179 -10.92 20.13 -14.40
CA GLY A 179 -11.15 19.78 -15.82
C GLY A 179 -11.18 21.00 -16.71
#